data_AF-A0A699TVH9-F1
#
_entry.id   AF-A0A699TVH9-F1
#
_cell.length_a   1.000
_cell.length_b   1.000
_cell.length_c   1.000
_cell.angle_alpha   90.00
_cell.angle_beta   90.00
_cell.angle_gamma   90.00
#
_symmetry.space_group_name_H-M   'P 1'
#
loop_
_entity.id
_entity.type
_entity.pdbx_description
1 polymer ?
#
loop_
_entity_poly.entity_id
_entity_poly.type
_entity_poly.pdbx_seq_one_letter_code
_entity_poly.pdbx_strand_id
1 'polypeptide(L)'
;CQKLTEHTAFPVFYDVEPTQVRKQDGPVGDAFSKPSNQEAAGKWRDAMEELATGKWRDAMEELASLAGWDLKATANGDESKLIQLLVDVIFNKKFSTLSNADGKLVGMETRISDVLSSLKIGTEDVRMIGIKGMGGGGKTTLA
;
A
#
# COMPACT_ATOMS: atom_id res chain seq x y z
N CYS A 1 -7.82 7.42 -9.36
CA CYS A 1 -6.63 6.55 -9.50
C CYS A 1 -6.97 5.09 -9.81
N GLN A 2 -7.74 4.38 -8.98
CA GLN A 2 -8.07 2.96 -9.23
C GLN A 2 -8.94 2.73 -10.48
N LYS A 3 -9.84 3.67 -10.80
CA LYS A 3 -10.73 3.60 -11.96
C LYS A 3 -10.06 3.86 -13.32
N LEU A 4 -8.84 4.39 -13.31
CA LEU A 4 -8.14 4.84 -14.54
C LEU A 4 -6.92 3.98 -14.87
N THR A 5 -6.50 3.07 -13.99
CA THR A 5 -5.28 2.26 -14.13
C THR A 5 -5.40 0.96 -13.32
N GLU A 6 -4.66 -0.09 -13.68
CA GLU A 6 -4.57 -1.38 -12.94
C GLU A 6 -3.87 -1.26 -11.56
N HIS A 7 -3.86 -0.08 -10.94
CA HIS A 7 -3.27 0.10 -9.62
C HIS A 7 -4.22 -0.39 -8.54
N THR A 8 -3.72 -1.15 -7.57
CA THR A 8 -4.46 -1.45 -6.34
C THR A 8 -4.19 -0.37 -5.30
N ALA A 9 -5.25 0.18 -4.69
CA ALA A 9 -5.14 1.04 -3.52
C ALA A 9 -5.37 0.23 -2.23
N PHE A 10 -4.64 0.59 -1.18
CA PHE A 10 -4.66 -0.05 0.13
C PHE A 10 -4.88 1.02 1.20
N PRO A 11 -6.13 1.28 1.60
CA PRO A 11 -6.43 2.28 2.62
C PRO A 11 -5.91 1.83 3.99
N VAL A 12 -5.26 2.74 4.70
CA VAL A 12 -4.83 2.55 6.09
C VAL A 12 -5.41 3.70 6.91
N PHE A 13 -6.18 3.36 7.95
CA PHE A 13 -6.84 4.31 8.82
C PHE A 13 -6.08 4.38 10.15
N TYR A 14 -5.51 5.55 10.42
CA TYR A 14 -4.71 5.83 11.60
C TYR A 14 -5.49 6.73 12.54
N ASP A 15 -5.84 6.21 13.72
CA ASP A 15 -6.63 6.92 14.74
C ASP A 15 -7.92 7.58 14.23
N VAL A 16 -8.47 7.06 13.14
CA VAL A 16 -9.72 7.50 12.54
C VAL A 16 -10.54 6.28 12.17
N GLU A 17 -11.83 6.30 12.48
CA GLU A 17 -12.70 5.19 12.06
C GLU A 17 -13.00 5.30 10.55
N PRO A 18 -12.90 4.20 9.79
CA PRO A 18 -13.24 4.21 8.36
C PRO A 18 -14.66 4.71 8.08
N THR A 19 -15.59 4.49 9.01
CA THR A 19 -16.97 4.98 8.97
C THR A 19 -17.06 6.50 8.96
N GLN A 20 -16.25 7.18 9.78
CA GLN A 20 -16.20 8.64 9.84
C GLN A 20 -15.62 9.24 8.56
N VAL A 21 -14.65 8.56 7.94
CA VAL A 21 -14.11 8.96 6.63
C VAL A 21 -15.15 8.75 5.53
N ARG A 22 -15.86 7.62 5.55
CA ARG A 22 -16.88 7.30 4.53
C ARG A 22 -18.06 8.27 4.57
N LYS A 23 -18.59 8.53 5.76
CA LYS A 23 -19.75 9.43 5.95
C LYS A 23 -19.36 10.90 6.01
N GLN A 24 -18.06 11.18 6.15
CA GLN A 24 -17.52 12.52 6.33
C GLN A 24 -18.22 13.25 7.49
N ASP A 25 -18.39 12.54 8.61
CA ASP A 25 -19.03 13.03 9.82
C ASP A 25 -18.01 13.19 10.96
N GLY A 26 -18.47 13.75 12.08
CA GLY A 26 -17.65 13.99 13.25
C GLY A 26 -16.39 14.84 12.95
N PRO A 27 -15.24 14.53 13.57
CA PRO A 27 -14.02 15.31 13.39
C PRO A 27 -13.53 15.39 11.94
N VAL A 28 -13.79 14.34 11.14
CA VAL A 28 -13.44 14.32 9.71
C VAL A 28 -14.29 15.34 8.97
N GLY A 29 -15.61 15.27 9.14
CA GLY A 29 -16.54 16.24 8.56
C GLY A 29 -16.22 17.68 8.96
N ASP A 30 -15.91 17.93 10.23
CA ASP A 30 -15.60 19.25 10.76
C ASP A 30 -14.30 19.83 10.18
N ALA A 31 -13.27 18.99 10.00
CA ALA A 31 -12.01 19.41 9.40
C ALA A 31 -12.19 19.90 7.95
N PHE A 32 -13.10 19.28 7.21
CA PHE A 32 -13.37 19.61 5.82
C PHE A 32 -14.52 20.60 5.60
N SER A 33 -15.30 20.91 6.62
CA SER A 33 -16.38 21.91 6.55
C SER A 33 -15.90 23.33 6.80
N LYS A 34 -14.67 23.50 7.30
CA LYS A 34 -14.09 24.83 7.51
C LYS A 34 -13.74 25.44 6.16
N PRO A 35 -14.34 26.59 5.77
CA PRO A 35 -13.81 27.37 4.67
C PRO A 35 -12.41 27.83 5.10
N SER A 36 -11.38 27.38 4.39
CA SER A 36 -10.09 28.05 4.48
C SER A 36 -10.30 29.52 4.15
N ASN A 37 -9.96 30.41 5.07
CA ASN A 37 -8.53 30.69 5.15
C ASN A 37 -7.83 30.95 3.80
N GLN A 38 -8.42 31.58 2.78
CA GLN A 38 -7.81 31.58 1.42
C GLN A 38 -6.40 32.21 1.42
N GLU A 39 -6.14 33.11 2.37
CA GLU A 39 -4.82 33.67 2.69
C GLU A 39 -3.88 32.68 3.43
N ALA A 40 -4.42 31.80 4.27
CA ALA A 40 -3.67 30.77 5.00
C ALA A 40 -3.34 29.53 4.16
N ALA A 41 -4.07 29.33 3.05
CA ALA A 41 -3.87 28.17 2.18
C ALA A 41 -2.46 28.17 1.55
N GLY A 42 -1.86 29.33 1.27
CA GLY A 42 -0.49 29.42 0.78
C GLY A 42 -0.19 28.45 -0.39
N LYS A 43 0.65 27.43 -0.14
CA LYS A 43 1.01 26.37 -1.11
C LYS A 43 -0.10 25.33 -1.36
N TRP A 44 -1.10 25.26 -0.50
CA TRP A 44 -2.22 24.32 -0.56
C TRP A 44 -3.44 24.89 -1.29
N ARG A 45 -3.34 26.07 -1.89
CA ARG A 45 -4.44 26.73 -2.60
C ARG A 45 -5.09 25.83 -3.65
N ASP A 46 -4.29 25.08 -4.41
CA ASP A 46 -4.81 24.18 -5.46
C ASP A 46 -5.57 22.98 -4.86
N ALA A 47 -5.06 22.43 -3.74
CA ALA A 47 -5.77 21.41 -2.97
C ALA A 47 -7.06 21.97 -2.36
N MET A 48 -7.05 23.25 -1.96
CA MET A 48 -8.20 23.96 -1.40
C MET A 48 -9.29 24.22 -2.45
N GLU A 49 -8.89 24.55 -3.68
CA GLU A 49 -9.78 24.69 -4.82
C GLU A 49 -10.39 23.33 -5.19
N GLU A 50 -9.59 22.26 -5.19
CA GLU A 50 -10.13 20.90 -5.31
C GLU A 50 -11.10 20.55 -4.17
N LEU A 51 -10.83 20.98 -2.93
CA LEU A 51 -11.75 20.80 -1.80
C LEU A 51 -13.11 21.47 -2.06
N ALA A 52 -13.12 22.62 -2.75
CA ALA A 52 -14.34 23.31 -3.15
C ALA A 52 -15.11 22.58 -4.27
N THR A 53 -14.44 21.77 -5.10
CA THR A 53 -15.10 21.02 -6.19
C THR A 53 -15.95 19.84 -5.73
N GLY A 54 -15.84 19.43 -4.45
CA GLY A 54 -16.56 18.28 -3.90
C GLY A 54 -16.07 16.91 -4.38
N LYS A 55 -15.24 16.81 -5.44
CA LYS A 55 -14.70 15.54 -5.95
C LYS A 55 -13.90 14.74 -4.93
N TRP A 56 -13.26 15.42 -3.99
CA TRP A 56 -12.53 14.79 -2.90
C TRP A 56 -13.48 14.03 -1.95
N ARG A 57 -14.73 14.51 -1.78
CA ARG A 57 -15.74 13.87 -0.92
C ARG A 57 -16.06 12.49 -1.47
N ASP A 58 -16.36 12.44 -2.77
CA ASP A 58 -16.62 11.20 -3.49
C ASP A 58 -15.38 10.28 -3.46
N ALA A 59 -14.19 10.83 -3.65
CA ALA A 59 -12.94 10.06 -3.59
C ALA A 59 -12.66 9.47 -2.20
N MET A 60 -12.96 10.19 -1.12
CA MET A 60 -12.81 9.71 0.26
C MET A 60 -13.85 8.67 0.60
N GLU A 61 -15.11 8.85 0.18
CA GLU A 61 -16.15 7.85 0.33
C GLU A 61 -15.78 6.55 -0.39
N GLU A 62 -15.28 6.65 -1.63
CA GLU A 62 -14.79 5.50 -2.40
C GLU A 62 -13.61 4.82 -1.72
N LEU A 63 -12.59 5.58 -1.29
CA LEU A 63 -11.42 5.04 -0.57
C LEU A 63 -11.82 4.36 0.73
N ALA A 64 -12.72 4.96 1.51
CA ALA A 64 -13.23 4.40 2.75
C ALA A 64 -14.20 3.23 2.54
N SER A 65 -14.64 3.02 1.30
CA SER A 65 -15.43 1.87 0.89
C SER A 65 -14.59 0.68 0.46
N LEU A 66 -13.29 0.87 0.21
CA LEU A 66 -12.35 -0.21 -0.07
C LEU A 66 -12.05 -1.01 1.20
N ALA A 67 -11.74 -2.29 1.02
CA ALA A 67 -11.14 -3.10 2.07
C ALA A 67 -9.76 -2.51 2.43
N GLY A 68 -9.59 -2.14 3.70
CA GLY A 68 -8.37 -1.56 4.23
C GLY A 68 -8.14 -1.99 5.68
N TRP A 69 -7.15 -1.37 6.32
CA TRP A 69 -6.79 -1.70 7.70
C TRP A 69 -7.02 -0.51 8.62
N ASP A 70 -7.78 -0.74 9.68
CA ASP A 70 -7.91 0.19 10.81
C ASP A 70 -6.93 -0.20 11.91
N LEU A 71 -6.14 0.76 12.41
CA LEU A 71 -5.14 0.54 13.47
C LEU A 71 -5.75 -0.10 14.72
N LYS A 72 -6.92 0.37 15.16
CA LYS A 72 -7.55 -0.14 16.37
C LYS A 72 -8.05 -1.57 16.20
N ALA A 73 -8.83 -1.84 15.16
CA ALA A 73 -9.40 -3.16 14.91
C ALA A 73 -8.36 -4.19 14.45
N THR A 74 -7.36 -3.79 13.67
CA THR A 74 -6.38 -4.70 13.07
C THR A 74 -5.25 -5.03 14.03
N ALA A 75 -4.77 -4.04 14.79
CA ALA A 75 -3.54 -4.16 15.57
C ALA A 75 -3.70 -3.75 17.04
N ASN A 76 -4.94 -3.54 17.51
CA ASN A 76 -5.23 -3.08 18.88
C ASN A 76 -4.49 -1.78 19.25
N GLY A 77 -4.28 -0.88 18.29
CA GLY A 77 -3.52 0.36 18.51
C GLY A 77 -2.01 0.23 18.33
N ASP A 78 -1.48 -0.95 18.05
CA ASP A 78 -0.04 -1.16 17.87
C ASP A 78 0.41 -0.88 16.44
N GLU A 79 1.00 0.29 16.24
CA GLU A 79 1.52 0.73 14.94
C GLU A 79 2.55 -0.23 14.36
N SER A 80 3.43 -0.77 15.21
CA SER A 80 4.52 -1.64 14.76
C SER A 80 3.98 -2.95 14.19
N LYS A 81 2.96 -3.52 14.83
CA LYS A 81 2.25 -4.71 14.32
C LYS A 81 1.53 -4.42 13.01
N LEU A 82 0.85 -3.26 12.91
CA LEU A 82 0.17 -2.88 11.68
C LEU A 82 1.17 -2.73 10.52
N ILE A 83 2.30 -2.05 10.76
CA ILE A 83 3.35 -1.85 9.75
C ILE A 83 3.92 -3.19 9.30
N GLN A 84 4.25 -4.10 10.21
CA GLN A 84 4.73 -5.45 9.86
C GLN A 84 3.72 -6.19 8.97
N LEU A 85 2.44 -6.19 9.35
CA LEU A 85 1.38 -6.82 8.58
C LEU A 85 1.24 -6.21 7.17
N LEU A 86 1.30 -4.87 7.06
CA LEU A 86 1.24 -4.19 5.77
C LEU A 86 2.43 -4.52 4.89
N VAL A 87 3.64 -4.55 5.46
CA VAL A 87 4.86 -4.94 4.74
C VAL A 87 4.71 -6.36 4.21
N ASP A 88 4.27 -7.30 5.03
CA ASP A 88 4.07 -8.70 4.62
C ASP A 88 3.03 -8.82 3.51
N VAL A 89 1.88 -8.15 3.62
CA VAL A 89 0.82 -8.19 2.60
C VAL A 89 1.29 -7.60 1.27
N ILE A 90 1.91 -6.42 1.30
CA ILE A 90 2.37 -5.73 0.09
C ILE A 90 3.50 -6.53 -0.57
N PHE A 91 4.43 -7.06 0.23
CA PHE A 91 5.53 -7.90 -0.24
C PHE A 91 5.00 -9.15 -0.93
N ASN A 92 4.13 -9.92 -0.27
CA ASN A 92 3.55 -11.14 -0.84
C ASN A 92 2.76 -10.86 -2.13
N LYS A 93 2.01 -9.75 -2.20
CA LYS A 93 1.27 -9.40 -3.42
C LYS A 93 2.19 -9.07 -4.60
N LYS A 94 3.26 -8.30 -4.37
CA LYS A 94 4.25 -8.02 -5.42
C LYS A 94 4.95 -9.28 -5.88
N PHE A 95 5.27 -10.19 -4.97
CA PHE A 95 5.91 -11.46 -5.31
C PHE A 95 5.00 -12.42 -6.06
N SER A 96 3.72 -12.52 -5.71
CA SER A 96 2.74 -13.28 -6.50
C SER A 96 2.60 -12.73 -7.93
N THR A 97 2.79 -11.43 -8.11
CA THR A 97 2.79 -10.83 -9.45
C THR A 97 4.09 -11.16 -10.21
N LEU A 98 5.23 -11.24 -9.52
CA LEU A 98 6.51 -11.68 -10.10
C LEU A 98 6.52 -13.17 -10.45
N SER A 99 5.85 -14.04 -9.68
CA SER A 99 5.75 -15.47 -10.01
C SER A 99 4.89 -15.74 -11.25
N ASN A 100 3.97 -14.83 -11.57
CA ASN A 100 3.19 -14.82 -12.81
C ASN A 100 3.94 -14.19 -14.00
N ALA A 101 5.22 -13.80 -13.83
CA ALA A 101 6.04 -13.31 -14.93
C ALA A 101 6.29 -14.44 -15.93
N ASP A 102 5.52 -14.38 -17.02
CA ASP A 102 5.59 -15.17 -18.24
C ASP A 102 5.37 -16.69 -18.00
N GLY A 103 4.20 -17.21 -18.40
CA GLY A 103 3.86 -18.65 -18.34
C GLY A 103 4.79 -19.57 -19.15
N LYS A 104 5.87 -19.00 -19.70
CA LYS A 104 6.97 -19.65 -20.38
C LYS A 104 8.10 -20.10 -19.45
N LEU A 105 8.10 -19.65 -18.18
CA LEU A 105 9.16 -19.92 -17.21
C LEU A 105 8.75 -21.04 -16.24
N VAL A 106 9.23 -22.26 -16.50
CA VAL A 106 8.92 -23.45 -15.69
C VAL A 106 9.79 -23.49 -14.44
N GLY A 107 9.15 -23.66 -13.27
CA GLY A 107 9.85 -23.88 -11.99
C GLY A 107 10.52 -22.63 -11.41
N MET A 108 10.13 -21.42 -11.83
CA MET A 108 10.64 -20.19 -11.20
C MET A 108 10.09 -19.97 -9.79
N GLU A 109 8.82 -20.33 -9.54
CA GLU A 109 8.18 -20.13 -8.24
C GLU A 109 8.97 -20.79 -7.09
N THR A 110 9.39 -22.04 -7.29
CA THR A 110 10.20 -22.77 -6.28
C THR A 110 11.55 -22.11 -6.06
N ARG A 111 12.24 -21.71 -7.13
CA ARG A 111 13.56 -21.05 -7.04
C ARG A 111 13.48 -19.67 -6.37
N ILE A 112 12.42 -18.91 -6.63
CA ILE A 112 12.16 -17.62 -5.96
C ILE A 112 11.94 -17.88 -4.47
N SER A 113 11.13 -18.88 -4.11
CA SER A 113 10.87 -19.26 -2.72
C SER A 113 12.17 -19.63 -1.97
N ASP A 114 13.06 -20.40 -2.61
CA ASP A 114 14.35 -20.79 -2.03
C ASP A 114 15.25 -19.57 -1.75
N VAL A 115 15.35 -18.63 -2.70
CA VAL A 115 16.14 -17.39 -2.52
C VAL A 115 15.54 -16.53 -1.40
N LEU A 116 14.22 -16.39 -1.35
CA LEU A 116 13.53 -15.62 -0.30
C LEU A 116 13.77 -16.20 1.09
N SER A 117 13.65 -17.52 1.24
CA SER A 117 13.92 -18.19 2.52
C SER A 117 15.36 -17.95 3.00
N SER A 118 16.28 -17.78 2.06
CA SER A 118 17.70 -17.50 2.32
C SER A 118 17.95 -16.03 2.69
N LEU A 119 17.10 -15.10 2.25
CA LEU A 119 17.24 -13.67 2.56
C LEU A 119 17.00 -13.34 4.03
N LYS A 120 16.22 -14.16 4.77
CA LYS A 120 15.85 -13.95 6.19
C LYS A 120 15.50 -12.49 6.50
N ILE A 121 14.61 -11.92 5.69
CA ILE A 121 14.23 -10.50 5.73
C ILE A 121 13.81 -10.11 7.16
N GLY A 122 14.32 -8.97 7.67
CA GLY A 122 14.02 -8.47 9.02
C GLY A 122 15.15 -8.58 10.05
N THR A 123 16.34 -9.05 9.67
CA THR A 123 17.55 -8.97 10.53
C THR A 123 18.45 -7.81 10.08
N GLU A 124 19.15 -7.15 11.01
CA GLU A 124 20.03 -6.01 10.71
C GLU A 124 21.34 -6.37 9.96
N ASP A 125 21.58 -7.66 9.69
CA ASP A 125 22.79 -8.14 9.01
C ASP A 125 22.75 -7.98 7.48
N VAL A 126 23.88 -7.57 6.90
CA VAL A 126 24.09 -7.56 5.44
C VAL A 126 24.40 -8.98 4.95
N ARG A 127 23.70 -9.43 3.91
CA ARG A 127 23.91 -10.74 3.28
C ARG A 127 24.09 -10.62 1.77
N MET A 128 24.99 -11.43 1.21
CA MET A 128 25.13 -11.64 -0.22
C MET A 128 24.67 -13.04 -0.59
N ILE A 129 23.86 -13.15 -1.65
CA ILE A 129 23.43 -14.44 -2.22
C ILE A 129 24.04 -14.59 -3.60
N GLY A 130 24.74 -15.71 -3.83
CA GLY A 130 25.28 -16.08 -5.13
C GLY A 130 24.40 -17.11 -5.82
N ILE A 131 23.91 -16.81 -7.02
CA ILE A 131 23.15 -17.75 -7.86
C ILE A 131 24.11 -18.38 -8.89
N LYS A 132 24.31 -19.70 -8.81
CA LYS A 132 25.21 -20.46 -9.71
C LYS A 132 24.45 -21.53 -10.50
N GLY A 133 24.96 -21.87 -11.68
CA GLY A 133 24.39 -22.88 -12.57
C GLY A 133 24.87 -22.71 -14.01
N MET A 134 24.52 -23.66 -14.87
CA MET A 134 24.88 -23.64 -16.30
C MET A 134 24.40 -22.36 -17.02
N GLY A 135 25.04 -22.04 -18.15
CA GLY A 135 24.58 -20.97 -19.04
C GLY A 135 23.15 -21.21 -19.53
N GLY A 136 22.37 -20.15 -19.72
CA GLY A 136 20.96 -20.24 -20.15
C GLY A 136 19.96 -20.71 -19.08
N GLY A 137 20.41 -21.09 -17.88
CA GLY A 137 19.52 -21.61 -16.81
C GLY A 137 18.62 -20.57 -16.10
N GLY A 138 18.56 -19.34 -16.58
CA GLY A 138 17.70 -18.28 -16.02
C GLY A 138 18.23 -17.59 -14.76
N LYS A 139 19.53 -17.67 -14.44
CA LYS A 139 20.11 -17.07 -13.21
C LYS A 139 19.90 -15.55 -13.13
N THR A 140 20.13 -14.85 -14.25
CA THR A 140 19.93 -13.40 -14.36
C THR A 140 18.46 -13.02 -14.37
N THR A 141 17.57 -13.93 -14.75
CA THR A 141 16.12 -13.75 -14.68
C THR A 141 15.58 -13.94 -13.26
N LEU A 142 16.25 -14.81 -12.47
CA LEU A 142 15.89 -15.11 -11.09
C LEU A 142 16.40 -14.06 -10.08
N ALA A 143 17.55 -13.45 -10.36
CA ALA A 143 18.16 -12.40 -9.53
C ALA A 143 17.39 -11.08 -9.63
#